data_AF-A0A4Q3SVG3-F1
#
_entry.id   AF-A0A4Q3SVG3-F1
#
_cell.length_a   1.000
_cell.length_b   1.000
_cell.length_c   1.000
_cell.angle_alpha   90.00
_cell.angle_beta   90.00
_cell.angle_gamma   90.00
#
_symmetry.space_group_name_H-M   'P 1'
#
loop_
_entity.id
_entity.type
_entity.pdbx_description
1 polymer ?
#
loop_
_entity_poly.entity_id
_entity_poly.type
_entity_poly.pdbx_seq_one_letter_code
_entity_poly.pdbx_strand_id
1 'polypeptide(L)'
;MPDLSTTLSSHQIAQFNNDGYLIIPNFFNRKEIDKLYQVAIHDDIISKNVIDINDGKGRTTKLSLWYKPGDDIYGLLTRSERMVNAVNKLLDGDSAVCHYHSKLMQKEPRVGGAWEWHQDYGYWYKNEFLFPDQLISVMVAIT
;
A
#
# COMPACT_ATOMS: atom_id res chain seq x y z
N MET A 1 18.10 -18.85 12.77
CA MET A 1 17.12 -17.94 12.16
C MET A 1 17.90 -17.06 11.20
N PRO A 2 17.59 -17.01 9.89
CA PRO A 2 18.25 -16.04 9.04
C PRO A 2 17.85 -14.64 9.53
N ASP A 3 18.86 -13.79 9.66
CA ASP A 3 18.72 -12.38 9.98
C ASP A 3 17.71 -11.75 9.00
N LEU A 4 16.50 -11.48 9.49
CA LEU A 4 15.52 -10.65 8.79
C LEU A 4 16.04 -9.22 8.90
N SER A 5 17.08 -8.89 8.12
CA SER A 5 17.50 -7.50 7.97
C SER A 5 16.29 -6.71 7.49
N THR A 6 15.66 -5.99 8.42
CA THR A 6 14.50 -5.10 8.22
C THR A 6 14.86 -3.86 7.41
N THR A 7 16.02 -3.87 6.76
CA THR A 7 16.67 -2.71 6.16
C THR A 7 16.98 -3.02 4.71
N LEU A 8 16.59 -2.10 3.83
CA LEU A 8 16.89 -2.17 2.40
C LEU A 8 18.40 -2.02 2.17
N SER A 9 18.93 -2.82 1.25
CA SER A 9 20.31 -2.68 0.81
C SER A 9 20.50 -1.44 -0.06
N SER A 10 21.73 -0.91 -0.13
CA SER A 10 22.05 0.21 -1.03
C SER A 10 21.73 -0.07 -2.50
N HIS A 11 21.82 -1.34 -2.92
CA HIS A 11 21.44 -1.75 -4.28
C HIS A 11 19.94 -1.63 -4.52
N GLN A 12 19.11 -2.03 -3.55
CA GLN A 12 17.65 -1.91 -3.65
C GLN A 12 17.20 -0.44 -3.64
N ILE A 13 17.85 0.41 -2.86
CA ILE A 13 17.60 1.86 -2.85
C ILE A 13 17.96 2.45 -4.23
N ALA A 14 19.14 2.11 -4.77
CA ALA A 14 19.55 2.56 -6.10
C ALA A 14 18.60 2.08 -7.20
N GLN A 15 18.11 0.84 -7.11
CA GLN A 15 17.11 0.31 -8.04
C GLN A 15 15.81 1.11 -7.99
N PHE A 16 15.30 1.39 -6.78
CA PHE A 16 14.10 2.22 -6.61
C PHE A 16 14.27 3.60 -7.26
N ASN A 17 15.42 4.27 -7.03
CA ASN A 17 15.70 5.58 -7.57
C ASN A 17 15.83 5.59 -9.11
N ASN A 18 16.27 4.49 -9.71
CA ASN A 18 16.41 4.36 -11.17
C ASN A 18 15.09 3.97 -11.85
N ASP A 19 14.36 3.01 -11.27
CA ASP A 19 13.22 2.37 -11.92
C ASP A 19 11.88 3.01 -11.52
N GLY A 20 11.85 3.78 -10.43
CA GLY A 20 10.64 4.37 -9.84
C GLY A 20 9.80 3.38 -9.04
N TYR A 21 10.28 2.14 -8.85
CA TYR A 21 9.62 1.12 -8.02
C TYR A 21 10.64 0.09 -7.49
N LEU A 22 10.23 -0.65 -6.46
CA LEU A 22 11.01 -1.75 -5.89
C LEU A 22 10.06 -2.90 -5.50
N ILE A 23 10.42 -4.13 -5.88
CA ILE A 23 9.67 -5.34 -5.52
C ILE A 23 10.48 -6.12 -4.49
N ILE A 24 9.89 -6.37 -3.32
CA ILE A 24 10.51 -7.14 -2.25
C ILE A 24 9.70 -8.41 -2.00
N PRO A 25 10.13 -9.57 -2.54
CA PRO A 25 9.45 -10.83 -2.30
C PRO A 25 9.56 -11.20 -0.82
N ASN A 26 8.49 -11.79 -0.26
CA ASN A 26 8.45 -12.26 1.12
C ASN A 26 8.72 -11.17 2.18
N PHE A 27 8.41 -9.90 1.88
CA PHE A 27 8.49 -8.81 2.85
C PHE A 27 7.63 -9.06 4.09
N PHE A 28 6.49 -9.73 3.89
CA PHE A 28 5.72 -10.40 4.93
C PHE A 28 5.72 -11.90 4.64
N ASN A 29 5.78 -12.70 5.70
CA ASN A 29 5.74 -14.15 5.58
C ASN A 29 4.31 -14.63 5.27
N ARG A 30 4.21 -15.89 4.83
CA ARG A 30 2.92 -16.46 4.40
C ARG A 30 1.84 -16.41 5.50
N LYS A 31 2.19 -16.64 6.76
CA LYS A 31 1.23 -16.60 7.87
C LYS A 31 0.69 -15.19 8.14
N GLU A 32 1.53 -14.17 7.98
CA GLU A 32 1.11 -12.77 8.08
C GLU A 32 0.15 -12.42 6.93
N ILE A 33 0.48 -12.83 5.71
CA ILE A 33 -0.37 -12.63 4.54
C ILE A 33 -1.70 -13.37 4.64
N ASP A 34 -1.70 -14.64 5.08
CA ASP A 34 -2.93 -15.42 5.22
C ASP A 34 -3.89 -14.77 6.23
N LYS A 35 -3.38 -14.19 7.33
CA LYS A 35 -4.22 -13.44 8.28
C LYS A 35 -4.83 -12.19 7.64
N LEU A 36 -4.04 -11.41 6.89
CA LEU A 36 -4.54 -10.24 6.16
C LEU A 36 -5.63 -10.63 5.15
N TYR A 37 -5.42 -11.75 4.47
CA TYR A 37 -6.37 -12.27 3.49
C TYR A 37 -7.70 -12.70 4.15
N GLN A 38 -7.65 -13.44 5.26
CA GLN A 38 -8.85 -13.86 5.98
C GLN A 38 -9.67 -12.66 6.46
N VAL A 39 -9.01 -11.61 6.97
CA VAL A 39 -9.70 -10.36 7.33
C VAL A 39 -10.27 -9.68 6.08
N ALA A 40 -9.52 -9.60 4.98
CA ALA A 40 -9.98 -8.95 3.75
C ALA A 40 -11.26 -9.55 3.16
N ILE A 41 -11.52 -10.85 3.36
CA ILE A 41 -12.71 -11.53 2.84
C ILE A 41 -13.88 -11.62 3.84
N HIS A 42 -13.64 -11.36 5.13
CA HIS A 42 -14.62 -11.57 6.20
C HIS A 42 -14.97 -10.31 7.00
N ASP A 43 -14.18 -9.24 6.92
CA ASP A 43 -14.32 -8.10 7.82
C ASP A 43 -15.32 -7.04 7.31
N ASP A 44 -16.35 -6.81 8.12
CA ASP A 44 -17.36 -5.77 7.93
C ASP A 44 -16.76 -4.35 8.02
N ILE A 45 -15.58 -4.15 8.61
CA ILE A 45 -14.93 -2.82 8.69
C ILE A 45 -14.62 -2.28 7.30
N ILE A 46 -14.21 -3.17 6.38
CA ILE A 46 -14.00 -2.84 4.96
C ILE A 46 -15.33 -2.43 4.33
N SER A 47 -16.42 -3.13 4.66
CA SER A 47 -17.76 -2.88 4.10
C SER A 47 -18.30 -1.46 4.40
N LYS A 48 -17.82 -0.81 5.47
CA LYS A 48 -18.32 0.51 5.89
C LYS A 48 -17.76 1.69 5.09
N ASN A 49 -16.64 1.52 4.39
CA ASN A 49 -15.99 2.58 3.61
C ASN A 49 -15.86 2.21 2.12
N VAL A 50 -16.74 1.34 1.61
CA VAL A 50 -16.69 0.89 0.22
C VAL A 50 -17.13 2.01 -0.72
N ILE A 51 -16.26 2.31 -1.67
CA ILE A 51 -16.51 3.14 -2.82
C ILE A 51 -16.51 2.21 -4.04
N ASP A 52 -17.60 2.22 -4.78
CA ASP A 52 -17.71 1.50 -6.06
C ASP A 52 -17.05 2.33 -7.16
N ILE A 53 -16.03 1.76 -7.80
CA ILE A 53 -15.31 2.40 -8.89
C ILE A 53 -15.61 1.66 -10.18
N ASN A 54 -16.33 2.34 -11.07
CA ASN A 54 -16.66 1.80 -12.39
C ASN A 54 -15.52 2.06 -13.37
N ASP A 55 -15.14 1.02 -14.11
CA ASP A 55 -14.22 1.16 -15.24
C ASP A 55 -14.92 1.76 -16.47
N GLY A 56 -14.16 2.08 -17.52
CA GLY A 56 -14.69 2.64 -18.77
C GLY A 56 -15.66 1.70 -19.53
N LYS A 57 -15.85 0.46 -19.06
CA LYS A 57 -16.75 -0.56 -19.63
C LYS A 57 -17.92 -0.91 -18.69
N GLY A 58 -18.09 -0.17 -17.58
CA GLY A 58 -19.19 -0.36 -16.63
C GLY A 58 -19.01 -1.52 -15.64
N ARG A 59 -17.80 -2.07 -15.49
CA ARG A 59 -17.49 -3.07 -14.45
C ARG A 59 -17.02 -2.37 -13.17
N THR A 60 -17.44 -2.89 -12.02
CA THR A 60 -17.18 -2.26 -10.72
C THR A 60 -16.03 -2.95 -9.98
N THR A 61 -15.15 -2.15 -9.39
CA THR A 61 -14.15 -2.56 -8.40
C THR A 61 -14.52 -1.97 -7.04
N LYS A 62 -14.48 -2.79 -5.99
CA LYS A 62 -14.69 -2.31 -4.63
C LYS A 62 -13.38 -1.76 -4.06
N LEU A 63 -13.42 -0.51 -3.64
CA LEU A 63 -12.32 0.17 -2.98
C LEU A 63 -12.75 0.56 -1.57
N SER A 64 -12.01 0.13 -0.55
CA SER A 64 -12.16 0.72 0.79
C SER A 64 -11.00 1.67 1.05
N LEU A 65 -11.29 2.88 1.53
CA LEU A 65 -10.29 3.94 1.76
C LEU A 65 -10.39 4.46 3.20
N TRP A 66 -9.25 4.64 3.87
CA TRP A 66 -9.19 5.24 5.20
C TRP A 66 -7.89 6.03 5.41
N TYR A 67 -7.93 7.04 6.28
CA TYR A 67 -6.85 8.02 6.48
C TYR A 67 -6.12 7.89 7.82
N LYS A 68 -6.56 6.97 8.69
CA LYS A 68 -5.95 6.77 10.01
C LYS A 68 -5.74 5.29 10.26
N PRO A 69 -4.52 4.84 10.62
CA PRO A 69 -4.29 3.46 11.03
C PRO A 69 -5.09 3.17 12.31
N GLY A 70 -5.92 2.13 12.29
CA GLY A 70 -6.62 1.64 13.49
C GLY A 70 -5.76 0.71 14.35
N ASP A 71 -6.31 0.23 15.46
CA ASP A 71 -5.74 -0.88 16.24
C ASP A 71 -6.22 -2.25 15.73
N ASP A 72 -6.24 -2.38 14.40
CA ASP A 72 -6.57 -3.59 13.65
C ASP A 72 -5.35 -4.14 12.90
N ILE A 73 -5.53 -5.24 12.17
CA ILE A 73 -4.43 -5.89 11.44
C ILE A 73 -3.80 -4.98 10.37
N TYR A 74 -4.57 -4.09 9.74
CA TYR A 74 -4.08 -3.18 8.71
C TYR A 74 -3.30 -2.03 9.33
N GLY A 75 -3.78 -1.49 10.45
CA GLY A 75 -3.04 -0.47 11.18
C GLY A 75 -1.76 -1.01 11.81
N LEU A 76 -1.74 -2.27 12.27
CA LEU A 76 -0.51 -2.93 12.71
C LEU A 76 0.45 -3.17 11.54
N LEU A 77 -0.05 -3.57 10.36
CA LEU A 77 0.74 -3.73 9.14
C LEU A 77 1.44 -2.42 8.75
N THR A 78 0.67 -1.33 8.66
CA THR A 78 1.17 0.00 8.26
C THR A 78 2.18 0.57 9.26
N ARG A 79 1.97 0.31 10.57
CA ARG A 79 2.87 0.78 11.64
C ARG A 79 4.02 -0.17 11.95
N SER A 80 4.13 -1.30 11.25
CA SER A 80 5.18 -2.28 11.53
C SER A 80 6.56 -1.68 11.31
N GLU A 81 7.50 -1.99 12.20
CA GLU A 81 8.87 -1.46 12.16
C GLU A 81 9.52 -1.69 10.79
N ARG A 82 9.36 -2.90 10.22
CA ARG A 82 9.89 -3.21 8.89
C ARG A 82 9.35 -2.29 7.79
N MET A 83 8.06 -1.96 7.84
CA MET A 83 7.40 -1.09 6.86
C MET A 83 7.92 0.34 6.99
N VAL A 84 7.90 0.88 8.21
CA VAL A 84 8.35 2.24 8.49
C VAL A 84 9.82 2.41 8.14
N ASN A 85 10.69 1.48 8.55
CA ASN A 85 12.12 1.54 8.28
C ASN A 85 12.42 1.44 6.78
N ALA A 86 11.74 0.56 6.04
CA ALA A 86 11.92 0.44 4.60
C ALA A 86 11.51 1.72 3.87
N VAL A 87 10.33 2.27 4.19
CA VAL A 87 9.83 3.50 3.56
C VAL A 87 10.71 4.70 3.91
N ASN A 88 11.18 4.80 5.15
CA ASN A 88 12.07 5.89 5.60
C ASN A 88 13.44 5.85 4.90
N LYS A 89 13.83 4.73 4.31
CA LYS A 89 15.05 4.64 3.49
C LYS A 89 14.83 5.04 2.03
N LEU A 90 13.59 5.01 1.56
CA LEU A 90 13.23 5.34 0.18
C LEU A 90 12.75 6.79 0.03
N LEU A 91 12.10 7.33 1.04
CA LEU A 91 11.74 8.75 1.07
C LEU A 91 12.97 9.56 1.47
N ASP A 92 13.39 10.46 0.58
CA ASP A 92 14.42 11.45 0.87
C ASP A 92 13.84 12.48 1.86
N GLY A 93 14.34 12.49 3.10
CA GLY A 93 13.91 13.46 4.10
C GLY A 93 14.51 13.24 5.49
N ASP A 94 14.56 14.32 6.25
CA ASP A 94 15.04 14.33 7.65
C ASP A 94 13.89 14.09 8.66
N SER A 95 12.65 13.97 8.18
CA SER A 95 11.46 13.80 9.00
C SER A 95 11.03 12.33 9.07
N ALA A 96 10.46 11.94 10.21
CA ALA A 96 9.90 10.60 10.38
C ALA A 96 8.74 10.37 9.40
N VAL A 97 8.72 9.20 8.77
CA VAL A 97 7.62 8.78 7.89
C VAL A 97 6.31 8.73 8.66
N CYS A 98 5.25 9.24 8.03
CA CYS A 98 3.88 9.16 8.52
C CYS A 98 2.97 8.45 7.51
N HIS A 99 1.82 7.99 8.01
CA HIS A 99 0.77 7.45 7.15
C HIS A 99 -0.14 8.57 6.64
N TYR A 100 -0.48 8.54 5.36
CA TYR A 100 -1.44 9.45 4.76
C TYR A 100 -2.81 8.79 4.56
N HIS A 101 -2.87 7.74 3.74
CA HIS A 101 -4.07 6.92 3.57
C HIS A 101 -3.72 5.49 3.19
N SER A 102 -4.65 4.59 3.43
CA SER A 102 -4.60 3.21 3.00
C SER A 102 -5.85 2.90 2.21
N LYS A 103 -5.67 2.02 1.22
CA LYS A 103 -6.75 1.50 0.40
C LYS A 103 -6.67 -0.02 0.31
N LEU A 104 -7.82 -0.68 0.38
CA LEU A 104 -7.97 -2.08 0.03
C LEU A 104 -8.71 -2.17 -1.30
N MET A 105 -8.08 -2.79 -2.29
CA MET A 105 -8.63 -3.00 -3.62
C MET A 105 -9.05 -4.45 -3.78
N GLN A 106 -10.35 -4.69 -3.97
CA GLN A 106 -10.89 -6.03 -4.20
C GLN A 106 -11.31 -6.19 -5.65
N LYS A 107 -10.55 -7.01 -6.38
CA LYS A 107 -10.84 -7.35 -7.78
C LYS A 107 -11.49 -8.72 -7.83
N GLU A 108 -12.79 -8.73 -8.04
CA GLU A 108 -13.56 -9.97 -8.18
C GLU A 108 -13.14 -10.74 -9.45
N PRO A 109 -12.98 -12.08 -9.37
CA PRO A 109 -12.64 -12.88 -10.52
C PRO A 109 -13.63 -12.67 -11.67
N ARG A 110 -13.10 -12.45 -12.89
CA ARG A 110 -13.83 -12.33 -14.17
C ARG A 110 -14.74 -11.10 -14.32
N VAL A 111 -15.17 -10.46 -13.23
CA VAL A 111 -16.11 -9.32 -13.25
C VAL A 111 -15.50 -8.00 -12.78
N GLY A 112 -14.33 -8.01 -12.13
CA GLY A 112 -13.66 -6.80 -11.66
C GLY A 112 -13.31 -5.83 -12.80
N GLY A 113 -13.48 -4.54 -12.54
CA GLY A 113 -13.11 -3.47 -13.46
C GLY A 113 -11.60 -3.32 -13.63
N ALA A 114 -11.19 -2.81 -14.79
CA ALA A 114 -9.81 -2.40 -14.98
C ALA A 114 -9.50 -1.17 -14.10
N TRP A 115 -8.28 -1.08 -13.59
CA TRP A 115 -7.79 0.16 -12.99
C TRP A 115 -7.04 0.92 -14.08
N GLU A 116 -7.61 2.04 -14.52
CA GLU A 116 -7.06 2.80 -15.64
C GLU A 116 -5.67 3.35 -15.32
N TRP A 117 -4.87 3.57 -16.36
CA TRP A 117 -3.57 4.21 -16.22
C TRP A 117 -3.72 5.60 -15.63
N HIS A 118 -3.01 5.88 -14.55
CA HIS A 118 -3.01 7.16 -13.85
C HIS A 118 -1.70 7.34 -13.08
N GLN A 119 -1.48 8.55 -12.58
CA GLN A 119 -0.41 8.88 -11.64
C GLN A 119 -1.04 9.38 -10.35
N ASP A 120 -0.61 8.84 -9.20
CA ASP A 120 -1.17 9.19 -7.90
C ASP A 120 -0.88 10.66 -7.51
N TYR A 121 0.29 11.18 -7.85
CA TYR A 121 0.71 12.54 -7.47
C TYR A 121 -0.24 13.64 -7.94
N GLY A 122 -0.89 13.48 -9.12
CA GLY A 122 -1.87 14.45 -9.60
C GLY A 122 -3.07 14.65 -8.66
N TYR A 123 -3.39 13.63 -7.86
CA TYR A 123 -4.37 13.73 -6.79
C TYR A 123 -3.75 14.37 -5.54
N TRP A 124 -2.56 13.94 -5.13
CA TRP A 124 -1.88 14.43 -3.91
C TRP A 124 -1.51 15.91 -3.97
N TYR A 125 -1.17 16.42 -5.15
CA TYR A 125 -0.92 17.84 -5.34
C TYR A 125 -2.15 18.69 -4.98
N LYS A 126 -3.36 18.19 -5.27
CA LYS A 126 -4.62 18.85 -4.87
C LYS A 126 -4.89 18.76 -3.36
N ASN A 127 -4.14 17.91 -2.66
CA ASN A 127 -4.14 17.77 -1.21
C ASN A 127 -2.90 18.41 -0.58
N GLU A 128 -2.32 19.43 -1.22
CA GLU A 128 -1.24 20.29 -0.68
C GLU A 128 0.13 19.62 -0.53
N PHE A 129 0.33 18.45 -1.13
CA PHE A 129 1.66 17.86 -1.28
C PHE A 129 2.36 18.49 -2.47
N LEU A 130 3.26 19.44 -2.20
CA LEU A 130 3.84 20.33 -3.20
C LEU A 130 4.89 19.66 -4.08
N PHE A 131 5.53 18.60 -3.58
CA PHE A 131 6.60 17.91 -4.29
C PHE A 131 6.29 16.42 -4.47
N PRO A 132 6.63 15.84 -5.64
CA PRO A 132 6.24 14.47 -6.00
C PRO A 132 7.00 13.38 -5.25
N ASP A 133 8.11 13.72 -4.60
CA ASP A 133 9.00 12.85 -3.83
C ASP A 133 8.63 12.77 -2.33
N GLN A 134 7.60 13.49 -1.89
CA GLN A 134 7.15 13.51 -0.48
C GLN A 134 6.26 12.32 -0.08
N LEU A 135 5.84 11.50 -1.04
CA LEU A 135 5.00 10.33 -0.80
C LEU A 135 5.48 9.13 -1.59
N ILE A 136 5.23 7.95 -1.03
CA ILE A 136 5.42 6.67 -1.69
C ILE A 136 4.20 5.78 -1.45
N SER A 137 3.75 5.10 -2.50
CA SER A 137 2.72 4.07 -2.39
C SER A 137 3.38 2.73 -2.10
N VAL A 138 2.94 2.03 -1.05
CA VAL A 138 3.34 0.64 -0.79
C VAL A 138 2.16 -0.29 -1.06
N MET A 139 2.35 -1.25 -1.97
CA MET A 139 1.37 -2.26 -2.29
C MET A 139 1.78 -3.61 -1.68
N VAL A 140 0.89 -4.20 -0.89
CA VAL A 140 1.06 -5.56 -0.34
C VAL A 140 0.11 -6.50 -1.07
N ALA A 141 0.66 -7.50 -1.75
CA ALA A 141 -0.12 -8.57 -2.34
C ALA A 141 -0.62 -9.51 -1.23
N ILE A 142 -1.94 -9.68 -1.15
CA ILE A 142 -2.60 -10.54 -0.14
C ILE A 142 -3.20 -11.82 -0.72
N THR A 143 -2.95 -12.11 -1.99
CA THR A 143 -3.43 -13.30 -2.74
C THR A 143 -2.31 -13.92 -3.54
#